data_AF-A0AAJ6YAQ4-F1
#
_entry.id   AF-A0AAJ6YAQ4-F1
#
_cell.length_a   1.000
_cell.length_b   1.000
_cell.length_c   1.000
_cell.angle_alpha   90.00
_cell.angle_beta   90.00
_cell.angle_gamma   90.00
#
_symmetry.space_group_name_H-M   'P 1'
#
loop_
_entity.id
_entity.type
_entity.pdbx_description
1 polymer ?
#
loop_
_entity_poly.entity_id
_entity_poly.type
_entity_poly.pdbx_seq_one_letter_code
_entity_poly.pdbx_strand_id
1 'polypeptide(L)'
;METLWKLLYLLEPAPVTLIVTAVAVTFGSAFRALNYGKEMERNRDWSEASITLDRSQALMIPIMSSCSLLLMFYLFSSVSQLLTAFTAIASVSSLFFSLFPFAAYIKSRCGLADPHVSRCCSKSFTRMQGLLLVSCFLTVSAWLVSGHWILNNLLGISICIAFVSHVRLPNIKICAILLACLFVYDIFWVFFSEKFFGVNVMVSVATQQASNPVHTVVNSLSLPGLQLITKKLELPVKIVFPRNLLGSTASGGNATDFMMLGLGDMAIPAMLLALVLCFDYRKSRDPMNLLDLHSSKGHRYIWYALPGYATGLVTALAAGVLTHSPQPALLYLVPSTLGPVIVVSWIRKELPELWEGSMSNGNDKARQIEV
;
A
#
# COMPACT_ATOMS: atom_id res chain seq x y z
N MET A 1 15.79 -32.22 9.17
CA MET A 1 16.06 -32.03 7.73
C MET A 1 14.77 -31.79 6.93
N GLU A 2 13.63 -32.37 7.29
CA GLU A 2 12.34 -32.18 6.58
C GLU A 2 11.83 -30.72 6.59
N THR A 3 12.07 -29.97 7.67
CA THR A 3 11.69 -28.55 7.78
C THR A 3 12.45 -27.63 6.83
N LEU A 4 13.70 -27.95 6.48
CA LEU A 4 14.49 -27.14 5.53
C LEU A 4 14.04 -27.38 4.08
N TRP A 5 13.59 -28.59 3.74
CA TRP A 5 12.99 -28.87 2.42
C TRP A 5 11.66 -28.13 2.23
N LYS A 6 10.89 -27.91 3.29
CA LYS A 6 9.68 -27.07 3.23
C LYS A 6 9.99 -25.60 2.90
N LEU A 7 11.18 -25.10 3.23
CA LEU A 7 11.60 -23.74 2.84
C LEU A 7 11.89 -23.62 1.34
N LEU A 8 12.14 -24.72 0.64
CA LEU A 8 12.26 -24.73 -0.83
C LEU A 8 10.96 -24.23 -1.49
N TYR A 9 9.82 -24.36 -0.81
CA TYR A 9 8.53 -23.81 -1.22
C TYR A 9 8.57 -22.28 -1.38
N LEU A 10 9.45 -21.56 -0.66
CA LEU A 10 9.61 -20.11 -0.85
C LEU A 10 10.27 -19.75 -2.19
N LEU A 11 10.99 -20.69 -2.79
CA LEU A 11 11.64 -20.49 -4.09
C LEU A 11 10.70 -20.79 -5.26
N GLU A 12 9.47 -21.21 -5.00
CA GLU A 12 8.45 -21.37 -6.02
C GLU A 12 8.11 -20.02 -6.69
N PRO A 13 7.69 -20.03 -7.97
CA PRO A 13 7.42 -18.81 -8.73
C PRO A 13 6.37 -17.91 -8.07
N ALA A 14 5.38 -18.47 -7.37
CA ALA A 14 4.34 -17.69 -6.70
C ALA A 14 4.86 -16.84 -5.51
N PRO A 15 5.51 -17.41 -4.47
CA PRO A 15 6.09 -16.61 -3.39
C PRO A 15 7.19 -15.66 -3.88
N VAL A 16 8.01 -16.06 -4.87
CA VAL A 16 9.03 -15.16 -5.45
C VAL A 16 8.37 -13.98 -6.15
N THR A 17 7.35 -14.19 -6.99
CA THR A 17 6.63 -13.09 -7.65
C THR A 17 5.91 -12.20 -6.64
N LEU A 18 5.35 -12.76 -5.57
CA LEU A 18 4.76 -11.98 -4.48
C LEU A 18 5.81 -11.10 -3.78
N ILE A 19 6.97 -11.66 -3.40
CA ILE A 19 8.04 -10.91 -2.75
C ILE A 19 8.55 -9.80 -3.68
N VAL A 20 8.85 -10.13 -4.94
CA VAL A 20 9.36 -9.16 -5.92
C VAL A 20 8.35 -8.04 -6.16
N THR A 21 7.07 -8.37 -6.32
CA THR A 21 6.02 -7.35 -6.50
C THR A 21 5.86 -6.50 -5.24
N ALA A 22 5.85 -7.07 -4.04
CA ALA A 22 5.76 -6.32 -2.80
C ALA A 22 6.96 -5.37 -2.61
N VAL A 23 8.19 -5.83 -2.88
CA VAL A 23 9.40 -4.98 -2.81
C VAL A 23 9.36 -3.88 -3.87
N ALA A 24 8.95 -4.19 -5.10
CA ALA A 24 8.83 -3.19 -6.17
C ALA A 24 7.75 -2.15 -5.87
N VAL A 25 6.60 -2.57 -5.34
CA VAL A 25 5.48 -1.69 -4.98
C VAL A 25 5.86 -0.80 -3.81
N THR A 26 6.50 -1.33 -2.76
CA THR A 26 6.93 -0.52 -1.61
C THR A 26 7.97 0.52 -2.01
N PHE A 27 8.97 0.14 -2.81
CA PHE A 27 9.97 1.07 -3.34
C PHE A 27 9.33 2.12 -4.28
N GLY A 28 8.50 1.68 -5.23
CA GLY A 28 7.82 2.55 -6.19
C GLY A 28 6.88 3.54 -5.52
N SER A 29 6.13 3.11 -4.50
CA SER A 29 5.26 3.96 -3.68
C SER A 29 6.06 5.02 -2.93
N ALA A 30 7.17 4.64 -2.29
CA ALA A 30 8.05 5.58 -1.60
C ALA A 30 8.66 6.62 -2.55
N PHE A 31 9.12 6.18 -3.73
CA PHE A 31 9.66 7.08 -4.75
C PHE A 31 8.59 8.03 -5.32
N ARG A 32 7.38 7.53 -5.57
CA ARG A 32 6.24 8.36 -6.00
C ARG A 32 5.86 9.39 -4.94
N ALA A 33 5.82 9.00 -3.67
CA ALA A 33 5.54 9.88 -2.55
C ALA A 33 6.58 11.01 -2.44
N LEU A 34 7.87 10.71 -2.61
CA LEU A 34 8.94 11.71 -2.67
C LEU A 34 8.73 12.70 -3.82
N ASN A 35 8.50 12.21 -5.03
CA ASN A 35 8.34 13.07 -6.21
C ASN A 35 7.08 13.94 -6.11
N TYR A 36 5.99 13.37 -5.59
CA TYR A 36 4.78 14.11 -5.29
C TYR A 36 5.03 15.17 -4.21
N GLY A 37 5.86 14.86 -3.21
CA GLY A 37 6.48 15.80 -2.27
C GLY A 37 7.07 17.03 -2.93
N LYS A 38 8.02 16.82 -3.82
CA LYS A 38 8.74 17.88 -4.54
C LYS A 38 7.82 18.71 -5.42
N GLU A 39 6.87 18.06 -6.11
CA GLU A 39 5.92 18.76 -6.98
C GLU A 39 5.02 19.72 -6.19
N MET A 40 4.54 19.27 -5.03
CA MET A 40 3.72 20.08 -4.12
C MET A 40 4.51 21.24 -3.51
N GLU A 41 5.78 21.01 -3.14
CA GLU A 41 6.68 22.07 -2.67
C GLU A 41 6.94 23.12 -3.77
N ARG A 42 7.19 22.68 -5.01
CA ARG A 42 7.44 23.55 -6.17
C ARG A 42 6.24 24.43 -6.51
N ASN A 43 5.04 23.87 -6.45
CA ASN A 43 3.82 24.58 -6.83
C ASN A 43 3.29 25.51 -5.70
N ARG A 44 3.95 25.54 -4.53
CA ARG A 44 3.50 26.26 -3.31
C ARG A 44 2.09 25.86 -2.85
N ASP A 45 1.58 24.72 -3.29
CA ASP A 45 0.26 24.17 -2.97
C ASP A 45 0.25 23.47 -1.60
N TRP A 46 0.97 23.98 -0.60
CA TRP A 46 1.00 23.38 0.76
C TRP A 46 -0.38 23.38 1.42
N SER A 47 -1.32 24.19 0.92
CA SER A 47 -2.73 24.22 1.33
C SER A 47 -3.56 23.07 0.73
N GLU A 48 -3.15 22.45 -0.39
CA GLU A 48 -3.86 21.33 -1.03
C GLU A 48 -3.30 19.96 -0.57
N ALA A 49 -3.85 19.45 0.54
CA ALA A 49 -4.21 18.04 0.77
C ALA A 49 -3.12 16.93 0.85
N SER A 50 -2.00 17.13 1.57
CA SER A 50 -1.28 15.99 2.18
C SER A 50 -1.68 15.86 3.65
N ILE A 51 -2.16 14.67 4.05
CA ILE A 51 -2.57 14.41 5.44
C ILE A 51 -1.31 14.03 6.22
N THR A 52 -0.85 14.92 7.08
CA THR A 52 0.23 14.61 8.01
C THR A 52 -0.32 13.81 9.18
N LEU A 53 0.28 12.66 9.45
CA LEU A 53 -0.15 11.80 10.55
C LEU A 53 0.40 12.34 11.87
N ASP A 54 -0.50 12.74 12.76
CA ASP A 54 -0.15 13.13 14.13
C ASP A 54 -0.06 11.93 15.09
N ARG A 55 0.51 12.15 16.27
CA ARG A 55 0.64 11.11 17.31
C ARG A 55 -0.71 10.55 17.73
N SER A 56 -1.73 11.40 17.89
CA SER A 56 -3.09 10.99 18.24
C SER A 56 -3.72 10.13 17.14
N GLN A 57 -3.56 10.55 15.88
CA GLN A 57 -4.05 9.80 14.73
C GLN A 57 -3.35 8.44 14.59
N ALA A 58 -2.04 8.38 14.81
CA ALA A 58 -1.28 7.13 14.80
C ALA A 58 -1.78 6.12 15.85
N LEU A 59 -2.12 6.59 17.06
CA LEU A 59 -2.69 5.74 18.12
C LEU A 59 -4.14 5.32 17.81
N MET A 60 -4.90 6.18 17.13
CA MET A 60 -6.30 5.90 16.79
C MET A 60 -6.44 4.84 15.69
N ILE A 61 -5.48 4.72 14.76
CA ILE A 61 -5.53 3.77 13.64
C ILE A 61 -5.78 2.31 14.09
N PRO A 62 -4.96 1.71 14.99
CA PRO A 62 -5.21 0.33 15.43
C PRO A 62 -6.54 0.16 16.19
N ILE A 63 -6.98 1.18 16.92
CA ILE A 63 -8.25 1.16 17.66
C ILE A 63 -9.44 1.15 16.67
N MET A 64 -9.42 2.05 15.69
CA MET A 64 -10.42 2.10 14.62
C MET A 64 -10.42 0.83 13.78
N SER A 65 -9.24 0.27 13.45
CA SER A 65 -9.14 -1.01 12.74
C SER A 65 -9.74 -2.15 13.56
N SER A 66 -9.52 -2.17 14.88
CA SER A 66 -10.07 -3.19 15.77
C SER A 66 -11.60 -3.12 15.82
N CYS A 67 -12.14 -1.91 15.92
CA CYS A 67 -13.59 -1.68 15.87
C CYS A 67 -14.18 -2.11 14.52
N SER A 68 -13.55 -1.71 13.42
CA SER A 68 -13.97 -2.10 12.06
C SER A 68 -13.91 -3.61 11.84
N LEU A 69 -12.86 -4.29 12.32
CA LEU A 69 -12.71 -5.74 12.22
C LEU A 69 -13.82 -6.48 12.98
N LEU A 70 -14.14 -6.04 14.21
CA LEU A 70 -15.26 -6.60 14.97
C LEU A 70 -16.62 -6.34 14.29
N LEU A 71 -16.84 -5.14 13.77
CA LEU A 71 -18.04 -4.83 13.00
C LEU A 71 -18.14 -5.73 11.76
N MET A 72 -17.03 -6.00 11.07
CA MET A 72 -17.00 -6.91 9.92
C MET A 72 -17.26 -8.37 10.33
N PHE A 73 -16.79 -8.79 11.51
CA PHE A 73 -17.05 -10.13 12.04
C PHE A 73 -18.54 -10.37 12.33
N TYR A 74 -19.24 -9.41 12.94
CA TYR A 74 -20.66 -9.55 13.29
C TYR A 74 -21.61 -9.12 12.15
N LEU A 75 -21.25 -8.11 11.35
CA LEU A 75 -22.10 -7.49 10.33
C LEU A 75 -21.48 -7.60 8.92
N PHE A 76 -20.92 -8.76 8.59
CA PHE A 76 -20.17 -8.97 7.34
C PHE A 76 -20.91 -8.50 6.08
N SER A 77 -22.21 -8.82 5.96
CA SER A 77 -22.99 -8.49 4.76
C SER A 77 -23.07 -6.99 4.51
N SER A 78 -23.31 -6.18 5.54
CA SER A 78 -23.46 -4.72 5.40
C SER A 78 -22.11 -4.02 5.27
N VAL A 79 -21.14 -4.41 6.10
CA VAL A 79 -19.81 -3.80 6.12
C VAL A 79 -19.04 -4.09 4.84
N SER A 80 -19.15 -5.31 4.28
CA SER A 80 -18.44 -5.68 3.04
C SER A 80 -18.98 -4.92 1.81
N GLN A 81 -20.28 -4.65 1.74
CA GLN A 81 -20.87 -3.81 0.68
C GLN A 81 -20.37 -2.36 0.77
N LEU A 82 -20.39 -1.79 1.97
CA LEU A 82 -19.87 -0.45 2.24
C LEU A 82 -18.38 -0.34 1.87
N LEU A 83 -17.57 -1.32 2.30
CA LEU A 83 -16.15 -1.39 1.98
C LEU A 83 -15.92 -1.52 0.47
N THR A 84 -16.73 -2.31 -0.24
CA THR A 84 -16.66 -2.43 -1.70
C THR A 84 -16.94 -1.10 -2.39
N ALA A 85 -17.97 -0.37 -1.97
CA ALA A 85 -18.31 0.94 -2.51
C ALA A 85 -17.19 1.97 -2.30
N PHE A 86 -16.67 2.07 -1.07
CA PHE A 86 -15.55 2.97 -0.77
C PHE A 86 -14.28 2.57 -1.52
N THR A 87 -14.01 1.28 -1.64
CA THR A 87 -12.84 0.78 -2.36
C THR A 87 -12.95 1.05 -3.86
N ALA A 88 -14.16 0.93 -4.45
CA ALA A 88 -14.38 1.29 -5.84
C ALA A 88 -14.09 2.79 -6.09
N ILE A 89 -14.60 3.67 -5.25
CA ILE A 89 -14.35 5.12 -5.35
C ILE A 89 -12.84 5.42 -5.17
N ALA A 90 -12.23 4.86 -4.13
CA ALA A 90 -10.80 5.01 -3.87
C ALA A 90 -9.95 4.46 -5.02
N SER A 91 -10.37 3.38 -5.68
CA SER A 91 -9.64 2.80 -6.80
C SER A 91 -9.66 3.68 -8.04
N VAL A 92 -10.77 4.37 -8.35
CA VAL A 92 -10.84 5.33 -9.46
C VAL A 92 -9.89 6.51 -9.22
N SER A 93 -9.93 7.11 -8.02
CA SER A 93 -9.06 8.24 -7.67
C SER A 93 -7.58 7.83 -7.64
N SER A 94 -7.27 6.65 -7.08
CA SER A 94 -5.91 6.14 -6.96
C SER A 94 -5.30 5.75 -8.31
N LEU A 95 -6.09 5.14 -9.20
CA LEU A 95 -5.67 4.86 -10.58
C LEU A 95 -5.39 6.14 -11.35
N PHE A 96 -6.29 7.12 -11.26
CA PHE A 96 -6.09 8.42 -11.90
C PHE A 96 -4.79 9.07 -11.43
N PHE A 97 -4.56 9.11 -10.12
CA PHE A 97 -3.33 9.65 -9.51
C PHE A 97 -2.06 8.93 -9.97
N SER A 98 -2.13 7.61 -10.11
CA SER A 98 -1.00 6.76 -10.51
C SER A 98 -0.67 6.88 -11.99
N LEU A 99 -1.69 6.98 -12.85
CA LEU A 99 -1.55 7.06 -14.31
C LEU A 99 -1.32 8.48 -14.82
N PHE A 100 -1.67 9.52 -14.05
CA PHE A 100 -1.46 10.92 -14.41
C PHE A 100 -0.03 11.26 -14.87
N PRO A 101 1.05 10.92 -14.12
CA PRO A 101 2.42 11.23 -14.56
C PRO A 101 2.80 10.47 -15.84
N PHE A 102 2.27 9.26 -16.03
CA PHE A 102 2.49 8.47 -17.24
C PHE A 102 1.79 9.09 -18.46
N ALA A 103 0.55 9.56 -18.30
CA ALA A 103 -0.18 10.29 -19.34
C ALA A 103 0.54 11.61 -19.71
N ALA A 104 1.06 12.35 -18.72
CA ALA A 104 1.86 13.55 -18.96
C ALA A 104 3.18 13.23 -19.70
N TYR A 105 3.85 12.14 -19.33
CA TYR A 105 5.05 11.66 -20.01
C TYR A 105 4.76 11.29 -21.48
N ILE A 106 3.73 10.48 -21.75
CA ILE A 106 3.32 10.13 -23.12
C ILE A 106 3.00 11.39 -23.92
N LYS A 107 2.24 12.32 -23.36
CA LYS A 107 1.93 13.59 -24.01
C LYS A 107 3.19 14.33 -24.43
N SER A 108 4.16 14.46 -23.53
CA SER A 108 5.43 15.16 -23.80
C SER A 108 6.26 14.49 -24.90
N ARG A 109 6.19 13.16 -25.03
CA ARG A 109 6.91 12.38 -26.05
C ARG A 109 6.22 12.38 -27.40
N CYS A 110 4.90 12.29 -27.43
CA CYS A 110 4.12 12.21 -28.66
C CYS A 110 3.69 13.57 -29.21
N GLY A 111 4.00 14.68 -28.52
CA GLY A 111 3.73 16.03 -29.01
C GLY A 111 2.25 16.34 -29.25
N LEU A 112 1.34 15.64 -28.55
CA LEU A 112 -0.09 15.82 -28.77
C LEU A 112 -0.54 17.22 -28.33
N ALA A 113 -1.17 17.95 -29.24
CA ALA A 113 -1.87 19.19 -28.93
C ALA A 113 -3.07 18.89 -28.00
N ASP A 114 -3.12 19.61 -26.88
CA ASP A 114 -4.18 19.45 -25.87
C ASP A 114 -5.10 20.68 -25.85
N PRO A 115 -6.18 20.69 -26.65
CA PRO A 115 -7.20 21.71 -26.52
C PRO A 115 -7.88 21.57 -25.14
N HIS A 116 -8.08 22.71 -24.48
CA HIS A 116 -8.80 22.76 -23.21
C HIS A 116 -10.30 22.53 -23.46
N VAL A 117 -10.90 21.58 -22.76
CA VAL A 117 -12.28 21.12 -23.03
C VAL A 117 -13.32 21.99 -22.30
N SER A 118 -12.98 22.56 -21.15
CA SER A 118 -13.89 23.45 -20.41
C SER A 118 -13.13 24.44 -19.53
N ARG A 119 -13.52 25.72 -19.58
CA ARG A 119 -13.11 26.78 -18.64
C ARG A 119 -14.25 27.06 -17.64
N CYS A 120 -14.90 26.01 -17.16
CA CYS A 120 -15.92 26.12 -16.11
C CYS A 120 -15.36 25.44 -14.85
N CYS A 121 -15.34 26.20 -13.75
CA CYS A 121 -14.56 25.99 -12.51
C CYS A 121 -13.05 26.28 -12.66
N SER A 122 -12.45 26.80 -11.58
CA SER A 122 -11.17 27.53 -11.53
C SER A 122 -9.90 26.80 -12.03
N LYS A 123 -9.98 25.55 -12.52
CA LYS A 123 -8.86 24.79 -13.09
C LYS A 123 -9.23 24.29 -14.49
N SER A 124 -8.35 24.50 -15.47
CA SER A 124 -8.56 24.04 -16.86
C SER A 124 -8.51 22.52 -16.95
N PHE A 125 -9.63 21.90 -17.32
CA PHE A 125 -9.70 20.46 -17.55
C PHE A 125 -9.24 20.13 -18.98
N THR A 126 -8.22 19.28 -19.11
CA THR A 126 -7.66 18.89 -20.42
C THR A 126 -8.35 17.64 -20.97
N ARG A 127 -8.44 17.52 -22.31
CA ARG A 127 -9.03 16.34 -22.97
C ARG A 127 -8.39 15.03 -22.51
N MET A 128 -7.08 15.03 -22.31
CA MET A 128 -6.33 13.87 -21.82
C MET A 128 -6.69 13.48 -20.39
N GLN A 129 -6.98 14.44 -19.50
CA GLN A 129 -7.50 14.12 -18.16
C GLN A 129 -8.89 13.49 -18.24
N GLY A 130 -9.75 13.95 -19.15
CA GLY A 130 -11.06 13.34 -19.40
C GLY A 130 -10.96 11.89 -19.90
N LEU A 131 -10.11 11.64 -20.90
CA LEU A 131 -9.87 10.30 -21.42
C LEU A 131 -9.29 9.37 -20.36
N LEU A 132 -8.34 9.86 -19.55
CA LEU A 132 -7.76 9.11 -18.46
C LEU A 132 -8.81 8.74 -17.41
N LEU A 133 -9.68 9.69 -17.04
CA LEU A 133 -10.75 9.46 -16.08
C LEU A 133 -11.73 8.39 -16.58
N VAL A 134 -12.15 8.48 -17.85
CA VAL A 134 -13.01 7.45 -18.48
C VAL A 134 -12.32 6.08 -18.46
N SER A 135 -11.03 6.02 -18.79
CA SER A 135 -10.27 4.77 -18.71
C SER A 135 -10.23 4.19 -17.30
N CYS A 136 -10.08 5.02 -16.26
CA CYS A 136 -10.12 4.58 -14.86
C CYS A 136 -11.50 4.03 -14.46
N PHE A 137 -12.59 4.68 -14.87
CA PHE A 137 -13.93 4.16 -14.63
C PHE A 137 -14.17 2.82 -15.34
N LEU A 138 -13.67 2.66 -16.56
CA LEU A 138 -13.79 1.41 -17.32
C LEU A 138 -13.02 0.27 -16.66
N THR A 139 -11.79 0.50 -16.17
CA THR A 139 -11.00 -0.56 -15.50
C THR A 139 -11.63 -1.00 -14.19
N VAL A 140 -12.16 -0.07 -13.39
CA VAL A 140 -12.88 -0.39 -12.14
C VAL A 140 -14.19 -1.12 -12.42
N SER A 141 -14.93 -0.71 -13.44
CA SER A 141 -16.15 -1.41 -13.88
C SER A 141 -15.84 -2.83 -14.37
N ALA A 142 -14.76 -2.99 -15.14
CA ALA A 142 -14.29 -4.30 -15.58
C ALA A 142 -13.90 -5.20 -14.40
N TRP A 143 -13.24 -4.65 -13.37
CA TRP A 143 -12.95 -5.38 -12.13
C TRP A 143 -14.24 -5.80 -11.40
N LEU A 144 -15.22 -4.90 -11.25
CA LEU A 144 -16.50 -5.20 -10.61
C LEU A 144 -17.29 -6.30 -11.34
N VAL A 145 -17.23 -6.35 -12.67
CA VAL A 145 -17.94 -7.37 -13.47
C VAL A 145 -17.19 -8.71 -13.40
N SER A 146 -15.88 -8.66 -13.55
CA SER A 146 -15.09 -9.83 -13.92
C SER A 146 -14.35 -10.48 -12.74
N GLY A 147 -14.09 -9.73 -11.66
CA GLY A 147 -13.40 -10.24 -10.47
C GLY A 147 -11.99 -10.78 -10.72
N HIS A 148 -11.35 -10.44 -11.85
CA HIS A 148 -10.04 -11.00 -12.19
C HIS A 148 -8.97 -10.55 -11.19
N TRP A 149 -8.15 -11.51 -10.75
CA TRP A 149 -7.04 -11.29 -9.81
C TRP A 149 -6.02 -10.25 -10.32
N ILE A 150 -5.79 -10.18 -11.64
CA ILE A 150 -4.87 -9.19 -12.25
C ILE A 150 -5.40 -7.76 -12.03
N LEU A 151 -6.68 -7.54 -12.30
CA LEU A 151 -7.31 -6.24 -12.08
C LEU A 151 -7.34 -5.91 -10.59
N ASN A 152 -7.65 -6.90 -9.73
CA ASN A 152 -7.61 -6.73 -8.28
C ASN A 152 -6.23 -6.27 -7.80
N ASN A 153 -5.16 -6.91 -8.28
CA ASN A 153 -3.79 -6.53 -7.93
C ASN A 153 -3.43 -5.15 -8.48
N LEU A 154 -3.83 -4.82 -9.71
CA LEU A 154 -3.61 -3.49 -10.29
C LEU A 154 -4.28 -2.38 -9.46
N LEU A 155 -5.53 -2.60 -9.05
CA LEU A 155 -6.26 -1.66 -8.18
C LEU A 155 -5.63 -1.59 -6.79
N GLY A 156 -5.18 -2.71 -6.22
CA GLY A 156 -4.53 -2.71 -4.91
C GLY A 156 -3.20 -1.99 -4.92
N ILE A 157 -2.39 -2.18 -5.96
CA ILE A 157 -1.13 -1.45 -6.14
C ILE A 157 -1.37 0.05 -6.27
N SER A 158 -2.38 0.47 -7.06
CA SER A 158 -2.68 1.90 -7.21
C SER A 158 -3.17 2.53 -5.91
N ILE A 159 -4.04 1.86 -5.16
CA ILE A 159 -4.49 2.28 -3.82
C ILE A 159 -3.30 2.41 -2.87
N CYS A 160 -2.37 1.44 -2.87
CA CYS A 160 -1.17 1.50 -2.05
C CYS A 160 -0.30 2.71 -2.39
N ILE A 161 -0.02 2.95 -3.68
CA ILE A 161 0.78 4.08 -4.14
C ILE A 161 0.14 5.42 -3.74
N ALA A 162 -1.18 5.55 -3.95
CA ALA A 162 -1.93 6.75 -3.60
C ALA A 162 -1.94 7.00 -2.09
N PHE A 163 -2.20 5.95 -1.30
CA PHE A 163 -2.19 6.03 0.17
C PHE A 163 -0.83 6.52 0.71
N VAL A 164 0.27 5.91 0.27
CA VAL A 164 1.63 6.30 0.70
C VAL A 164 2.00 7.71 0.23
N SER A 165 1.46 8.17 -0.91
CA SER A 165 1.73 9.51 -1.43
C SER A 165 0.97 10.62 -0.71
N HIS A 166 -0.27 10.34 -0.26
CA HIS A 166 -1.11 11.31 0.45
C HIS A 166 -0.89 11.34 1.96
N VAL A 167 -0.57 10.21 2.58
CA VAL A 167 -0.32 10.13 4.03
C VAL A 167 1.17 10.34 4.29
N ARG A 168 1.52 11.46 4.92
CA ARG A 168 2.91 11.79 5.25
C ARG A 168 3.18 11.62 6.73
N LEU A 169 4.29 10.96 7.03
CA LEU A 169 4.85 10.93 8.37
C LEU A 169 5.81 12.12 8.52
N PRO A 170 5.67 12.94 9.56
CA PRO A 170 6.57 14.07 9.74
C PRO A 170 7.96 13.59 10.17
N ASN A 171 8.03 12.65 11.11
CA ASN A 171 9.28 12.23 11.76
C ASN A 171 9.30 10.72 12.03
N ILE A 172 10.50 10.14 12.23
CA ILE A 172 10.60 8.71 12.54
C ILE A 172 9.98 8.33 13.88
N LYS A 173 9.86 9.28 14.82
CA LYS A 173 9.18 9.06 16.11
C LYS A 173 7.71 8.65 15.91
N ILE A 174 6.98 9.36 15.04
CA ILE A 174 5.57 9.03 14.77
C ILE A 174 5.49 7.71 14.02
N CYS A 175 6.40 7.47 13.07
CA CYS A 175 6.52 6.19 12.38
C CYS A 175 6.73 5.02 13.35
N ALA A 176 7.66 5.16 14.30
CA ALA A 176 7.97 4.15 15.30
C ALA A 176 6.78 3.89 16.24
N ILE A 177 6.07 4.94 16.67
CA ILE A 177 4.84 4.80 17.47
C ILE A 177 3.76 4.04 16.69
N LEU A 178 3.52 4.43 15.43
CA LEU A 178 2.55 3.76 14.56
C LEU A 178 2.90 2.27 14.37
N LEU A 179 4.14 1.97 14.00
CA LEU A 179 4.65 0.61 13.80
C LEU A 179 4.56 -0.23 15.08
N ALA A 180 4.91 0.34 16.24
CA ALA A 180 4.80 -0.34 17.52
C ALA A 180 3.34 -0.66 17.88
N CYS A 181 2.40 0.26 17.62
CA CYS A 181 0.99 0.02 17.88
C CYS A 181 0.41 -1.05 16.95
N LEU A 182 0.79 -1.02 15.66
CA LEU A 182 0.35 -2.01 14.68
C LEU A 182 0.98 -3.38 14.91
N PHE A 183 2.23 -3.43 15.40
CA PHE A 183 2.87 -4.65 15.89
C PHE A 183 2.07 -5.32 17.01
N VAL A 184 1.66 -4.55 18.03
CA VAL A 184 0.85 -5.07 19.14
C VAL A 184 -0.54 -5.50 18.65
N TYR A 185 -1.15 -4.71 17.76
CA TYR A 185 -2.45 -5.03 17.14
C TYR A 185 -2.41 -6.39 16.43
N ASP A 186 -1.39 -6.64 15.61
CA ASP A 186 -1.30 -7.87 14.82
C ASP A 186 -1.12 -9.10 15.71
N ILE A 187 -0.27 -9.00 16.74
CA ILE A 187 -0.09 -10.06 17.76
C ILE A 187 -1.41 -10.36 18.48
N PHE A 188 -2.13 -9.32 18.91
CA PHE A 188 -3.41 -9.47 19.60
C PHE A 188 -4.43 -10.19 18.72
N TRP A 189 -4.65 -9.71 17.49
CA TRP A 189 -5.69 -10.25 16.62
C TRP A 189 -5.35 -11.63 16.05
N VAL A 190 -4.07 -11.94 15.84
CA VAL A 190 -3.67 -13.26 15.33
C VAL A 190 -3.63 -14.32 16.43
N PHE A 191 -3.07 -14.04 17.62
CA PHE A 191 -2.87 -15.07 18.64
C PHE A 191 -3.87 -15.04 19.79
N PHE A 192 -4.40 -13.87 20.16
CA PHE A 192 -5.24 -13.73 21.34
C PHE A 192 -6.74 -13.71 21.02
N SER A 193 -7.14 -13.28 19.81
CA SER A 193 -8.56 -13.15 19.44
C SER A 193 -9.37 -14.43 19.65
N GLU A 194 -8.80 -15.59 19.33
CA GLU A 194 -9.45 -16.89 19.50
C GLU A 194 -9.79 -17.20 20.97
N LYS A 195 -8.96 -16.78 21.92
CA LYS A 195 -9.20 -17.00 23.35
C LYS A 195 -10.38 -16.18 23.88
N PHE A 196 -10.65 -15.02 23.29
CA PHE A 196 -11.74 -14.13 23.72
C PHE A 196 -13.06 -14.40 22.98
N PHE A 197 -12.99 -14.72 21.68
CA PHE A 197 -14.17 -14.84 20.82
C PHE A 197 -14.50 -16.29 20.42
N GLY A 198 -13.67 -17.26 20.84
CA GLY A 198 -13.83 -18.69 20.51
C GLY A 198 -13.41 -19.06 19.09
N VAL A 199 -13.16 -18.08 18.22
CA VAL A 199 -12.66 -18.24 16.85
C VAL A 199 -11.66 -17.15 16.53
N ASN A 200 -10.73 -17.44 15.62
CA ASN A 200 -9.74 -16.47 15.17
C ASN A 200 -10.37 -15.43 14.24
N VAL A 201 -10.76 -14.29 14.81
CA VAL A 201 -11.57 -13.27 14.13
C VAL A 201 -10.89 -12.76 12.86
N MET A 202 -9.57 -12.52 12.91
CA MET A 202 -8.82 -12.02 11.74
C MET A 202 -8.86 -13.01 10.57
N VAL A 203 -8.74 -14.31 10.84
CA VAL A 203 -8.77 -15.37 9.82
C VAL A 203 -10.19 -15.57 9.29
N SER A 204 -11.20 -15.57 10.19
CA SER A 204 -12.60 -15.67 9.80
C SER A 204 -13.01 -14.54 8.87
N VAL A 205 -12.56 -13.32 9.14
CA VAL A 205 -12.84 -12.14 8.31
C VAL A 205 -12.03 -12.17 7.01
N ALA A 206 -10.75 -12.57 7.04
CA ALA A 206 -9.88 -12.59 5.86
C ALA A 206 -10.24 -13.67 4.82
N THR A 207 -10.88 -14.77 5.27
CA THR A 207 -11.33 -15.88 4.43
C THR A 207 -12.71 -15.64 3.80
N GLN A 208 -13.50 -14.71 4.33
CA GLN A 208 -14.79 -14.35 3.78
C GLN A 208 -14.61 -13.42 2.55
N GLN A 209 -15.29 -13.76 1.45
CA GLN A 209 -15.30 -12.96 0.23
C GLN A 209 -16.55 -12.07 0.17
N ALA A 210 -16.39 -10.82 -0.25
CA ALA A 210 -17.48 -9.86 -0.31
C ALA A 210 -18.50 -10.25 -1.39
N SER A 211 -19.79 -10.02 -1.12
CA SER A 211 -20.84 -10.17 -2.13
C SER A 211 -20.73 -9.05 -3.16
N ASN A 212 -20.80 -9.39 -4.45
CA ASN A 212 -20.72 -8.38 -5.50
C ASN A 212 -22.01 -7.53 -5.54
N PRO A 213 -21.95 -6.20 -5.36
CA PRO A 213 -23.12 -5.33 -5.42
C PRO A 213 -23.74 -5.32 -6.83
N VAL A 214 -22.93 -5.45 -7.88
CA VAL A 214 -23.41 -5.46 -9.28
C VAL A 214 -24.30 -6.68 -9.51
N HIS A 215 -23.92 -7.85 -9.01
CA HIS A 215 -24.74 -9.06 -9.10
C HIS A 215 -26.08 -8.89 -8.34
N THR A 216 -26.07 -8.20 -7.20
CA THR A 216 -27.28 -7.92 -6.41
C THR A 216 -28.26 -7.00 -7.16
N VAL A 217 -27.73 -5.96 -7.81
CA VAL A 217 -28.52 -5.02 -8.63
C VAL A 217 -29.08 -5.71 -9.87
N VAL A 218 -28.28 -6.53 -10.55
CA VAL A 218 -28.71 -7.30 -11.73
C VAL A 218 -29.83 -8.26 -11.40
N ASN A 219 -29.72 -8.98 -10.27
CA ASN A 219 -30.75 -9.90 -9.81
C ASN A 219 -32.05 -9.15 -9.44
N SER A 220 -31.94 -7.95 -8.87
CA SER A 220 -33.09 -7.11 -8.55
C SER A 220 -33.79 -6.56 -9.80
N LEU A 221 -33.03 -6.29 -10.87
CA LEU A 221 -33.54 -5.75 -12.15
C LEU A 221 -33.94 -6.84 -13.16
N SER A 222 -33.81 -8.12 -12.82
CA SER A 222 -34.18 -9.27 -13.68
C SER A 222 -33.60 -9.20 -15.11
N LEU A 223 -32.40 -8.65 -15.29
CA LEU A 223 -31.79 -8.48 -16.63
C LEU A 223 -31.26 -9.83 -17.18
N PRO A 224 -31.85 -10.38 -18.26
CA PRO A 224 -31.38 -11.63 -18.85
C PRO A 224 -30.04 -11.43 -19.58
N GLY A 225 -29.11 -12.37 -19.43
CA GLY A 225 -27.82 -12.39 -20.15
C GLY A 225 -26.58 -11.95 -19.35
N LEU A 226 -26.74 -11.40 -18.14
CA LEU A 226 -25.61 -10.97 -17.28
C LEU A 226 -25.14 -12.05 -16.26
N GLN A 227 -25.43 -13.33 -16.51
CA GLN A 227 -25.06 -14.44 -15.61
C GLN A 227 -23.54 -14.73 -15.53
N LEU A 228 -22.73 -14.07 -16.37
CA LEU A 228 -21.27 -14.18 -16.37
C LEU A 228 -20.59 -13.35 -15.26
N ILE A 229 -21.37 -12.58 -14.48
CA ILE A 229 -20.86 -11.73 -13.39
C ILE A 229 -20.52 -12.57 -12.17
N THR A 230 -19.37 -12.29 -11.57
CA THR A 230 -18.90 -12.98 -10.37
C THR A 230 -19.81 -12.70 -9.16
N LYS A 231 -20.26 -13.76 -8.49
CA LYS A 231 -21.09 -13.66 -7.27
C LYS A 231 -20.30 -13.14 -6.06
N LYS A 232 -19.03 -13.49 -6.01
CA LYS A 232 -18.09 -13.12 -4.94
C LYS A 232 -16.97 -12.29 -5.52
N LEU A 233 -16.61 -11.23 -4.82
CA LEU A 233 -15.60 -10.27 -5.23
C LEU A 233 -14.51 -10.22 -4.16
N GLU A 234 -13.27 -10.38 -4.59
CA GLU A 234 -12.12 -10.10 -3.73
C GLU A 234 -11.83 -8.61 -3.77
N LEU A 235 -11.67 -8.01 -2.59
CA LEU A 235 -11.37 -6.59 -2.45
C LEU A 235 -9.89 -6.33 -2.73
N PRO A 236 -9.52 -5.23 -3.42
CA PRO A 236 -8.14 -4.86 -3.71
C PRO A 236 -7.40 -4.29 -2.49
N VAL A 237 -7.76 -4.76 -1.29
CA VAL A 237 -7.08 -4.48 -0.01
C VAL A 237 -6.04 -5.56 0.29
N LYS A 238 -5.94 -6.59 -0.56
CA LYS A 238 -4.89 -7.60 -0.57
C LYS A 238 -4.43 -7.90 -1.99
N ILE A 239 -3.15 -8.18 -2.16
CA ILE A 239 -2.59 -8.69 -3.41
C ILE A 239 -2.67 -10.21 -3.37
N VAL A 240 -3.07 -10.80 -4.49
CA VAL A 240 -3.38 -12.22 -4.60
C VAL A 240 -2.66 -12.82 -5.80
N PHE A 241 -1.91 -13.90 -5.58
CA PHE A 241 -1.26 -14.66 -6.66
C PHE A 241 -1.72 -16.12 -6.62
N PRO A 242 -2.13 -16.70 -7.77
CA PRO A 242 -2.41 -18.12 -7.83
C PRO A 242 -1.11 -18.90 -7.62
N ARG A 243 -1.12 -19.91 -6.74
CA ARG A 243 0.09 -20.72 -6.48
C ARG A 243 0.59 -21.46 -7.74
N ASN A 244 -0.32 -21.78 -8.67
CA ASN A 244 0.00 -22.47 -9.92
C ASN A 244 0.40 -21.52 -11.08
N LEU A 245 0.97 -20.34 -10.80
CA LEU A 245 1.28 -19.30 -11.80
C LEU A 245 2.10 -19.83 -13.00
N LEU A 246 2.93 -20.86 -12.79
CA LEU A 246 3.83 -21.41 -13.82
C LEU A 246 3.77 -22.95 -13.93
N GLY A 247 2.58 -23.55 -13.75
CA GLY A 247 2.34 -24.94 -14.13
C GLY A 247 3.31 -25.98 -13.55
N SER A 248 3.69 -25.85 -12.28
CA SER A 248 4.52 -26.85 -11.60
C SER A 248 3.79 -28.19 -11.52
N THR A 249 4.43 -29.26 -12.00
CA THR A 249 3.94 -30.65 -12.05
C THR A 249 3.92 -31.33 -10.66
N ALA A 250 3.37 -30.67 -9.64
CA ALA A 250 3.12 -31.28 -8.34
C ALA A 250 1.63 -31.66 -8.23
N SER A 251 1.42 -32.97 -8.25
CA SER A 251 0.14 -33.70 -8.25
C SER A 251 -0.90 -33.20 -7.22
N GLY A 252 -2.15 -33.00 -7.67
CA GLY A 252 -3.32 -33.50 -6.92
C GLY A 252 -4.10 -32.58 -5.98
N GLY A 253 -4.29 -31.29 -6.26
CA GLY A 253 -5.18 -30.42 -5.47
C GLY A 253 -6.15 -29.58 -6.32
N ASN A 254 -7.44 -29.93 -6.31
CA ASN A 254 -8.54 -29.23 -7.02
C ASN A 254 -8.99 -27.89 -6.39
N ALA A 255 -8.10 -27.19 -5.68
CA ALA A 255 -8.37 -25.85 -5.16
C ALA A 255 -7.27 -24.90 -5.63
N THR A 256 -7.65 -23.80 -6.28
CA THR A 256 -6.76 -22.69 -6.55
C THR A 256 -6.40 -22.03 -5.22
N ASP A 257 -5.45 -22.60 -4.51
CA ASP A 257 -4.92 -21.99 -3.31
C ASP A 257 -4.19 -20.71 -3.73
N PHE A 258 -4.72 -19.58 -3.29
CA PHE A 258 -4.11 -18.29 -3.54
C PHE A 258 -3.13 -17.94 -2.42
N MET A 259 -1.99 -17.38 -2.79
CA MET A 259 -1.13 -16.68 -1.86
C MET A 259 -1.59 -15.23 -1.76
N MET A 260 -1.75 -14.74 -0.54
CA MET A 260 -2.24 -13.38 -0.29
C MET A 260 -1.27 -12.59 0.58
N LEU A 261 -1.15 -11.29 0.30
CA LEU A 261 -0.44 -10.32 1.14
C LEU A 261 -1.32 -9.09 1.37
N GLY A 262 -1.42 -8.63 2.62
CA GLY A 262 -2.20 -7.47 2.98
C GLY A 262 -1.61 -6.18 2.41
N LEU A 263 -2.46 -5.25 1.97
CA LEU A 263 -2.01 -3.94 1.51
C LEU A 263 -1.35 -3.13 2.65
N GLY A 264 -1.81 -3.31 3.89
CA GLY A 264 -1.21 -2.71 5.08
C GLY A 264 0.26 -3.12 5.27
N ASP A 265 0.56 -4.40 5.05
CA ASP A 265 1.92 -4.97 5.21
C ASP A 265 2.92 -4.39 4.21
N MET A 266 2.43 -3.83 3.09
CA MET A 266 3.25 -3.07 2.13
C MET A 266 3.23 -1.56 2.42
N ALA A 267 2.04 -0.99 2.62
CA ALA A 267 1.85 0.44 2.77
C ALA A 267 2.60 1.01 3.98
N ILE A 268 2.57 0.32 5.11
CA ILE A 268 3.19 0.79 6.36
C ILE A 268 4.73 0.85 6.22
N PRO A 269 5.43 -0.22 5.77
CA PRO A 269 6.85 -0.12 5.44
C PRO A 269 7.16 0.90 4.34
N ALA A 270 6.31 1.02 3.32
CA ALA A 270 6.49 2.01 2.26
C ALA A 270 6.46 3.45 2.79
N MET A 271 5.63 3.75 3.80
CA MET A 271 5.64 5.06 4.48
C MET A 271 6.95 5.32 5.22
N LEU A 272 7.51 4.30 5.90
CA LEU A 272 8.84 4.40 6.52
C LEU A 272 9.91 4.65 5.45
N LEU A 273 9.89 3.88 4.35
CA LEU A 273 10.82 4.05 3.23
C LEU A 273 10.69 5.45 2.61
N ALA A 274 9.48 5.99 2.46
CA ALA A 274 9.23 7.33 1.94
C ALA A 274 9.87 8.41 2.84
N LEU A 275 9.69 8.29 4.17
CA LEU A 275 10.30 9.21 5.13
C LEU A 275 11.83 9.15 5.07
N VAL A 276 12.38 7.95 5.05
CA VAL A 276 13.82 7.70 4.99
C VAL A 276 14.42 8.22 3.68
N LEU A 277 13.73 7.99 2.55
CA LEU A 277 14.15 8.48 1.24
C LEU A 277 14.07 10.00 1.14
N CYS A 278 13.05 10.63 1.74
CA CYS A 278 12.96 12.08 1.89
C CYS A 278 14.14 12.64 2.70
N PHE A 279 14.52 11.99 3.80
CA PHE A 279 15.68 12.37 4.60
C PHE A 279 16.99 12.26 3.81
N ASP A 280 17.21 11.11 3.15
CA ASP A 280 18.37 10.87 2.26
C ASP A 280 18.47 11.95 1.16
N TYR A 281 17.34 12.34 0.57
CA TYR A 281 17.28 13.38 -0.46
C TYR A 281 17.60 14.77 0.09
N ARG A 282 17.04 15.17 1.23
CA ARG A 282 17.31 16.48 1.84
C ARG A 282 18.79 16.66 2.19
N LYS A 283 19.46 15.57 2.57
CA LYS A 283 20.87 15.57 2.91
C LYS A 283 21.79 15.52 1.68
N SER A 284 21.34 14.88 0.61
CA SER A 284 22.05 14.83 -0.69
C SER A 284 21.73 16.09 -1.49
N ARG A 285 22.47 17.17 -1.24
CA ARG A 285 22.20 18.52 -1.77
C ARG A 285 22.52 18.73 -3.27
N ASP A 286 22.48 17.69 -4.10
CA ASP A 286 22.73 17.72 -5.55
C ASP A 286 21.52 17.19 -6.38
N PRO A 287 21.21 17.77 -7.56
CA PRO A 287 20.04 17.41 -8.36
C PRO A 287 20.17 16.00 -8.96
N MET A 288 19.18 15.15 -8.69
CA MET A 288 19.24 13.70 -8.93
C MET A 288 18.51 13.28 -10.22
N ASN A 289 19.19 12.50 -11.08
CA ASN A 289 18.59 11.68 -12.14
C ASN A 289 18.32 10.26 -11.63
N LEU A 290 17.29 9.58 -12.17
CA LEU A 290 16.87 8.22 -11.77
C LEU A 290 17.98 7.16 -11.93
N LEU A 291 18.95 7.41 -12.81
CA LEU A 291 20.14 6.58 -13.04
C LEU A 291 21.18 6.63 -11.89
N ASP A 292 21.21 7.70 -11.09
CA ASP A 292 22.15 7.85 -9.95
C ASP A 292 21.67 7.16 -8.67
N LEU A 293 20.48 6.53 -8.71
CA LEU A 293 20.04 5.67 -7.62
C LEU A 293 20.98 4.48 -7.44
N HIS A 294 21.59 4.01 -8.54
CA HIS A 294 22.48 2.84 -8.59
C HIS A 294 23.98 3.20 -8.43
N SER A 295 24.35 4.48 -8.59
CA SER A 295 25.76 4.92 -8.72
C SER A 295 26.36 5.51 -7.42
N SER A 296 25.55 6.01 -6.50
CA SER A 296 26.06 6.53 -5.21
C SER A 296 26.34 5.39 -4.23
N LYS A 297 27.53 4.80 -4.35
CA LYS A 297 28.08 3.87 -3.38
C LYS A 297 28.25 4.58 -2.03
N GLY A 298 27.38 4.20 -1.10
CA GLY A 298 27.59 4.39 0.32
C GLY A 298 26.71 5.47 0.92
N HIS A 299 25.97 5.08 1.95
CA HIS A 299 25.39 5.94 3.00
C HIS A 299 23.91 6.35 2.90
N ARG A 300 23.12 5.92 1.90
CA ARG A 300 21.67 6.16 1.97
C ARG A 300 20.96 5.14 2.86
N TYR A 301 20.07 5.61 3.73
CA TYR A 301 19.28 4.77 4.64
C TYR A 301 18.33 3.83 3.88
N ILE A 302 17.89 4.20 2.68
CA ILE A 302 17.06 3.34 1.81
C ILE A 302 17.69 1.97 1.54
N TRP A 303 19.03 1.91 1.44
CA TRP A 303 19.76 0.66 1.20
C TRP A 303 19.81 -0.28 2.42
N TYR A 304 19.39 0.19 3.59
CA TYR A 304 19.19 -0.65 4.77
C TYR A 304 17.71 -1.00 4.96
N ALA A 305 16.82 -0.03 4.75
CA ALA A 305 15.38 -0.22 4.91
C ALA A 305 14.76 -1.19 3.89
N LEU A 306 15.14 -1.08 2.61
CA LEU A 306 14.56 -1.90 1.54
C LEU A 306 14.97 -3.39 1.64
N PRO A 307 16.26 -3.74 1.84
CA PRO A 307 16.62 -5.13 2.12
C PRO A 307 16.04 -5.64 3.44
N GLY A 308 15.94 -4.79 4.46
CA GLY A 308 15.26 -5.10 5.72
C GLY A 308 13.78 -5.48 5.54
N TYR A 309 13.08 -4.81 4.63
CA TYR A 309 11.71 -5.17 4.26
C TYR A 309 11.66 -6.53 3.55
N ALA A 310 12.54 -6.75 2.57
CA ALA A 310 12.62 -8.01 1.85
C ALA A 310 12.93 -9.20 2.78
N THR A 311 13.89 -9.04 3.70
CA THR A 311 14.22 -10.09 4.68
C THR A 311 13.09 -10.36 5.66
N GLY A 312 12.38 -9.31 6.12
CA GLY A 312 11.19 -9.46 6.95
C GLY A 312 10.07 -10.22 6.25
N LEU A 313 9.82 -9.92 4.99
CA LEU A 313 8.78 -10.58 4.19
C LEU A 313 9.11 -12.06 3.95
N VAL A 314 10.37 -12.37 3.61
CA VAL A 314 10.85 -13.75 3.49
C VAL A 314 10.69 -14.49 4.81
N THR A 315 11.04 -13.85 5.93
CA THR A 315 10.91 -14.46 7.27
C THR A 315 9.45 -14.69 7.65
N ALA A 316 8.55 -13.76 7.34
CA ALA A 316 7.10 -13.91 7.59
C ALA A 316 6.51 -15.08 6.78
N LEU A 317 6.86 -15.17 5.50
CA LEU A 317 6.42 -16.28 4.64
C LEU A 317 7.01 -17.61 5.11
N ALA A 318 8.30 -17.64 5.49
CA ALA A 318 8.95 -18.82 6.03
C ALA A 318 8.29 -19.30 7.33
N ALA A 319 7.99 -18.38 8.24
CA ALA A 319 7.27 -18.69 9.47
C ALA A 319 5.87 -19.25 9.19
N GLY A 320 5.12 -18.66 8.25
CA GLY A 320 3.80 -19.17 7.85
C GLY A 320 3.85 -20.59 7.28
N VAL A 321 4.84 -20.89 6.42
CA VAL A 321 5.03 -22.23 5.84
C VAL A 321 5.44 -23.25 6.90
N LEU A 322 6.32 -22.88 7.84
CA LEU A 322 6.81 -23.80 8.87
C LEU A 322 5.77 -24.11 9.95
N THR A 323 4.98 -23.10 10.34
CA THR A 323 4.03 -23.23 11.45
C THR A 323 2.65 -23.74 11.03
N HIS A 324 2.34 -23.72 9.72
CA HIS A 324 1.03 -24.08 9.17
C HIS A 324 -0.14 -23.33 9.82
N SER A 325 0.13 -22.21 10.49
CA SER A 325 -0.84 -21.36 11.16
C SER A 325 -0.75 -19.93 10.62
N PRO A 326 -1.82 -19.13 10.75
CA PRO A 326 -1.75 -17.70 10.52
C PRO A 326 -0.67 -17.07 11.41
N GLN A 327 0.20 -16.27 10.82
CA GLN A 327 1.27 -15.56 11.52
C GLN A 327 1.07 -14.05 11.37
N PRO A 328 1.32 -13.26 12.41
CA PRO A 328 1.30 -11.80 12.32
C PRO A 328 2.48 -11.33 11.44
N ALA A 329 2.21 -10.76 10.27
CA ALA A 329 3.25 -10.34 9.34
C ALA A 329 4.11 -9.19 9.91
N LEU A 330 3.48 -8.27 10.65
CA LEU A 330 4.16 -7.12 11.24
C LEU A 330 5.14 -7.51 12.34
N LEU A 331 4.98 -8.69 12.95
CA LEU A 331 5.94 -9.26 13.90
C LEU A 331 7.34 -9.37 13.29
N TYR A 332 7.43 -9.71 12.01
CA TYR A 332 8.69 -9.88 11.30
C TYR A 332 9.11 -8.62 10.55
N LEU A 333 8.16 -7.92 9.92
CA LEU A 333 8.42 -6.75 9.10
C LEU A 333 8.89 -5.54 9.91
N VAL A 334 8.28 -5.26 11.07
CA VAL A 334 8.62 -4.09 11.88
C VAL A 334 10.08 -4.11 12.35
N PRO A 335 10.56 -5.17 13.04
CA PRO A 335 11.94 -5.20 13.51
C PRO A 335 12.95 -5.24 12.35
N SER A 336 12.63 -5.92 11.25
CA SER A 336 13.54 -6.05 10.11
C SER A 336 13.67 -4.76 9.29
N THR A 337 12.65 -3.90 9.27
CA THR A 337 12.66 -2.62 8.52
C THR A 337 13.10 -1.45 9.38
N LEU A 338 12.50 -1.27 10.54
CA LEU A 338 12.77 -0.14 11.43
C LEU A 338 14.10 -0.32 12.18
N GLY A 339 14.42 -1.55 12.59
CA GLY A 339 15.63 -1.87 13.34
C GLY A 339 16.92 -1.40 12.66
N PRO A 340 17.21 -1.81 11.41
CA PRO A 340 18.40 -1.36 10.69
C PRO A 340 18.48 0.17 10.55
N VAL A 341 17.36 0.85 10.32
CA VAL A 341 17.32 2.33 10.21
C VAL A 341 17.69 2.99 11.53
N ILE A 342 17.15 2.52 12.66
CA ILE A 342 17.48 3.03 13.99
C ILE A 342 18.94 2.74 14.35
N VAL A 343 19.43 1.52 14.11
CA VAL A 343 20.81 1.14 14.43
C VAL A 343 21.81 1.96 13.62
N VAL A 344 21.60 2.08 12.30
CA VAL A 344 22.50 2.86 11.44
C VAL A 344 22.47 4.35 11.78
N SER A 345 21.28 4.91 12.07
CA SER A 345 21.17 6.33 12.45
C SER A 345 21.78 6.62 13.82
N TRP A 346 21.72 5.67 14.75
CA TRP A 346 22.45 5.74 16.03
C TRP A 346 23.95 5.76 15.78
N ILE A 347 24.49 4.79 15.04
CA ILE A 347 25.94 4.70 14.76
C ILE A 347 26.46 6.00 14.11
N ARG A 348 25.65 6.63 13.27
CA ARG A 348 25.99 7.89 12.59
C ARG A 348 25.73 9.15 13.41
N LYS A 349 25.14 9.05 14.61
CA LYS A 349 24.73 10.17 15.46
C LYS A 349 23.71 11.12 14.80
N GLU A 350 22.95 10.61 13.84
CA GLU A 350 21.90 11.35 13.11
C GLU A 350 20.49 11.02 13.64
N LEU A 351 20.39 10.08 14.58
CA LEU A 351 19.14 9.68 15.21
C LEU A 351 18.32 10.86 15.77
N PRO A 352 18.89 11.86 16.47
CA PRO A 352 18.09 12.96 17.02
C PRO A 352 17.39 13.78 15.92
N GLU A 353 18.11 14.06 14.83
CA GLU A 353 17.58 14.80 13.67
C GLU A 353 16.46 14.01 12.97
N LEU A 354 16.63 12.71 12.80
CA LEU A 354 15.62 11.82 12.21
C LEU A 354 14.41 11.63 13.14
N TRP A 355 14.62 11.64 14.45
CA TRP A 355 13.63 11.35 15.49
C TRP A 355 12.67 12.53 15.73
N GLU A 356 13.21 13.74 15.84
CA GLU A 356 12.42 14.95 16.07
C GLU A 356 11.98 15.64 14.79
N GLY A 357 12.51 15.21 13.64
CA GLY A 357 12.37 15.92 12.38
C GLY A 357 13.31 17.12 12.33
N SER A 358 13.43 17.78 11.17
CA SER A 358 14.18 19.03 11.14
C SER A 358 13.48 20.01 12.08
N MET A 359 14.14 20.41 13.15
CA MET A 359 13.72 21.55 13.96
C MET A 359 13.41 22.68 12.98
N SER A 360 12.14 23.06 12.87
CA SER A 360 11.80 24.33 12.23
C SER A 360 12.61 25.36 12.99
N ASN A 361 13.67 25.86 12.36
CA ASN A 361 14.43 26.97 12.88
C ASN A 361 13.40 28.04 13.22
N GLY A 362 13.34 28.47 14.47
CA GLY A 362 12.32 29.41 14.99
C GLY A 362 12.26 30.77 14.30
N ASN A 363 12.98 30.95 13.18
CA ASN A 363 13.02 32.14 12.36
C ASN A 363 11.85 32.29 11.38
N ASP A 364 11.16 31.20 11.00
CA ASP A 364 10.00 31.31 10.09
C ASP A 364 8.71 31.73 10.81
N LYS A 365 8.61 31.52 12.13
CA LYS A 365 7.52 32.09 12.94
C LYS A 365 7.70 33.59 13.21
N ALA A 366 8.94 34.10 13.24
CA ALA A 366 9.18 35.53 13.37
C ALA A 366 8.79 36.31 12.10
N ARG A 367 8.91 35.69 10.91
CA ARG A 367 8.51 36.31 9.63
C ARG A 367 7.03 36.27 9.31
N GLN A 368 6.22 35.48 10.04
CA GLN A 368 4.76 35.45 9.85
C GLN A 368 4.00 36.40 10.79
N ILE A 369 4.67 37.04 11.74
CA ILE A 369 4.05 38.02 12.64
C ILE A 369 4.31 39.46 12.14
N GLU A 370 5.16 39.65 11.13
CA GLU A 370 5.55 40.96 10.58
C GLU A 370 5.05 41.25 9.15
N VAL A 371 4.04 40.54 8.65
CA VAL A 371 3.39 40.87 7.35
C VAL A 371 1.91 41.11 7.51
#